data_AF-A0A2V2UEW3-F1
#
_entry.id   AF-A0A2V2UEW3-F1
#
_cell.length_a   1.000
_cell.length_b   1.000
_cell.length_c   1.000
_cell.angle_alpha   90.00
_cell.angle_beta   90.00
_cell.angle_gamma   90.00
#
_symmetry.space_group_name_H-M   'P 1'
#
loop_
_entity.id
_entity.type
_entity.pdbx_description
1 polymer ?
#
loop_
_entity_poly.entity_id
_entity_poly.type
_entity_poly.pdbx_seq_one_letter_code
_entity_poly.pdbx_strand_id
1 'polypeptide(L)'
;MSDSTGVKYLVPVKQVDKSIKLTDEARAELRSIGMMDEKGKLKLKGVSAKMLKRMKLESVDCPVLKAEVGFVQCYVCKNFHSRVTGQVYCKGEPF
;
A
#
# COMPACT_ATOMS: atom_id res chain seq x y z
N MET A 1 -25.73 11.01 -10.05
CA MET A 1 -25.56 11.24 -8.61
C MET A 1 -24.14 11.71 -8.38
N SER A 2 -23.99 12.70 -7.51
CA SER A 2 -22.88 13.63 -7.36
C SER A 2 -21.47 13.09 -7.61
N ASP A 3 -20.82 13.79 -8.54
CA ASP A 3 -19.42 13.70 -8.94
C ASP A 3 -18.51 14.27 -7.84
N SER A 4 -17.81 13.40 -7.12
CA SER A 4 -16.66 13.77 -6.28
C SER A 4 -15.95 12.48 -5.89
N THR A 5 -15.27 11.89 -6.87
CA THR A 5 -14.39 10.72 -6.71
C THR A 5 -13.45 11.01 -5.54
N GLY A 6 -13.63 10.34 -4.40
CA GLY A 6 -12.94 10.61 -3.12
C GLY A 6 -11.45 10.31 -3.12
N VAL A 7 -10.77 10.52 -4.25
CA VAL A 7 -9.36 10.32 -4.52
C VAL A 7 -8.69 11.69 -4.48
N LYS A 8 -7.77 11.90 -3.53
CA LYS A 8 -6.98 13.14 -3.41
C LYS A 8 -5.63 13.06 -4.11
N TYR A 9 -5.07 11.86 -4.24
CA TYR A 9 -3.73 11.67 -4.75
C TYR A 9 -3.66 10.57 -5.80
N LEU A 10 -2.92 10.83 -6.86
CA LEU A 10 -2.54 9.86 -7.89
C LEU A 10 -1.09 9.46 -7.65
N VAL A 11 -0.87 8.23 -7.23
CA VAL A 11 0.45 7.74 -6.82
C VAL A 11 0.99 6.75 -7.85
N PRO A 12 2.09 7.04 -8.55
CA PRO A 12 2.66 6.11 -9.52
C PRO A 12 3.23 4.87 -8.82
N VAL A 13 2.98 3.69 -9.41
CA VAL A 13 3.60 2.43 -8.99
C VAL A 13 4.96 2.30 -9.67
N LYS A 14 6.01 2.16 -8.87
CA LYS A 14 7.35 1.84 -9.33
C LYS A 14 7.58 0.34 -9.16
N GLN A 15 8.31 -0.26 -10.09
CA GLN A 15 8.84 -1.60 -9.90
C GLN A 15 10.22 -1.49 -9.27
N VAL A 16 10.47 -2.28 -8.24
CA VAL A 16 11.72 -2.30 -7.49
C VAL A 16 12.27 -3.72 -7.47
N ASP A 17 13.57 -3.86 -7.75
CA ASP A 17 14.28 -5.14 -7.71
C ASP A 17 14.43 -5.71 -6.30
N LYS A 18 14.33 -4.85 -5.28
CA LYS A 18 14.45 -5.23 -3.87
C LYS A 18 13.23 -4.75 -3.10
N SER A 19 12.65 -5.64 -2.28
CA SER A 19 11.52 -5.27 -1.42
C SER A 19 11.91 -4.11 -0.51
N ILE A 20 11.10 -3.05 -0.55
CA ILE A 20 11.27 -1.90 0.33
C ILE A 20 11.19 -2.37 1.77
N LYS A 21 12.25 -2.08 2.52
CA LYS A 21 12.28 -2.29 3.96
C LYS A 21 11.39 -1.23 4.59
N LEU A 22 10.30 -1.66 5.22
CA LEU A 22 9.56 -0.77 6.10
C LEU A 22 10.47 -0.34 7.25
N THR A 23 10.45 0.95 7.57
CA THR A 23 11.01 1.44 8.83
C THR A 23 10.28 0.79 10.01
N ASP A 24 10.98 0.57 11.12
CA ASP A 24 10.41 -0.10 12.29
C ASP A 24 9.16 0.60 12.83
N GLU A 25 9.11 1.93 12.72
CA GLU A 25 7.96 2.77 13.09
C GLU A 25 6.73 2.46 12.23
N ALA A 26 6.88 2.44 10.90
CA ALA A 26 5.80 2.10 9.98
C ALA A 26 5.35 0.64 10.17
N ARG A 27 6.25 -0.26 10.54
CA ARG A 27 5.94 -1.65 10.83
C ARG A 27 5.12 -1.81 12.12
N ALA A 28 5.40 -0.99 13.13
CA ALA A 28 4.65 -0.95 14.38
C ALA A 28 3.21 -0.47 14.13
N GLU A 29 3.02 0.59 13.34
CA GLU A 29 1.68 1.10 13.02
C GLU A 29 0.86 0.08 12.21
N LEU A 30 1.47 -0.58 11.22
CA LEU A 30 0.80 -1.63 10.43
C LEU A 30 0.44 -2.87 11.25
N ARG A 31 1.19 -3.16 12.32
CA ARG A 31 0.90 -4.23 13.25
C ARG A 31 -0.26 -3.83 14.19
N SER A 32 -0.29 -2.57 14.64
CA SER A 32 -1.36 -2.03 15.48
C SER A 32 -2.72 -2.02 14.77
N ILE A 33 -2.76 -1.82 13.45
CA ILE A 33 -3.99 -1.91 12.66
C ILE A 33 -4.38 -3.35 12.28
N GLY A 34 -3.69 -4.36 12.80
CA GLY A 34 -4.01 -5.77 12.58
C GLY A 34 -3.73 -6.27 11.15
N MET A 35 -2.91 -5.55 10.37
CA MET A 35 -2.62 -5.87 8.97
C MET A 35 -1.31 -6.66 8.78
N MET A 36 -0.59 -6.96 9.86
CA MET A 36 0.61 -7.80 9.87
C MET A 36 0.49 -8.93 10.91
N ASP A 37 0.86 -10.15 10.53
CA ASP A 37 1.04 -11.26 11.46
C ASP A 37 2.26 -11.04 12.38
N GLU A 38 2.35 -11.79 13.48
CA GLU A 38 3.47 -11.74 14.44
C GLU A 38 4.85 -11.98 13.79
N LYS A 39 4.89 -12.59 12.61
CA LYS A 39 6.11 -12.79 11.80
C LYS A 39 6.39 -11.67 10.79
N GLY A 40 5.61 -10.59 10.81
CA GLY A 40 5.69 -9.47 9.85
C GLY A 40 5.26 -9.84 8.43
N LYS A 41 4.40 -10.85 8.25
CA LYS A 41 3.78 -11.18 6.96
C LYS A 41 2.42 -10.48 6.85
N LEU A 42 2.18 -9.78 5.73
CA LEU A 42 0.86 -9.24 5.41
C LEU A 42 -0.13 -10.40 5.19
N LYS A 43 -1.20 -10.46 5.98
CA LYS A 43 -2.31 -11.42 5.79
C LYS A 43 -3.37 -10.82 4.87
N LEU A 44 -3.16 -10.99 3.56
CA LEU A 44 -4.15 -10.65 2.54
C LEU A 44 -5.05 -11.85 2.26
N LYS A 45 -6.31 -11.83 2.73
CA LYS A 45 -7.30 -12.84 2.34
C LYS A 45 -7.62 -12.67 0.84
N GLY A 46 -7.46 -13.73 0.05
CA GLY A 46 -7.79 -13.75 -1.39
C GLY A 46 -6.63 -13.45 -2.35
N VAL A 47 -5.41 -13.19 -1.87
CA VAL A 47 -4.23 -12.99 -2.73
C VAL A 47 -3.33 -14.22 -2.71
N SER A 48 -3.03 -14.78 -3.88
CA SER A 48 -2.14 -15.95 -4.01
C SER A 48 -0.68 -15.58 -3.70
N ALA A 49 0.11 -16.55 -3.21
CA ALA A 49 1.53 -16.32 -2.89
C ALA A 49 2.36 -15.80 -4.09
N LYS A 50 2.01 -16.22 -5.31
CA LYS A 50 2.65 -15.77 -6.55
C LYS A 50 2.35 -14.30 -6.85
N MET A 51 1.11 -13.87 -6.61
CA MET A 51 0.71 -12.47 -6.74
C MET A 51 1.36 -11.61 -5.66
N LEU A 52 1.39 -12.08 -4.42
CA LEU A 52 2.05 -11.41 -3.30
C LEU A 52 3.55 -11.18 -3.58
N LYS A 53 4.24 -12.13 -4.20
CA LYS A 53 5.65 -11.99 -4.59
C LYS A 53 5.87 -10.89 -5.62
N ARG A 54 4.98 -10.75 -6.61
CA ARG A 54 5.03 -9.66 -7.59
C ARG A 54 4.75 -8.31 -6.94
N MET A 55 3.72 -8.23 -6.10
CA MET A 55 3.36 -6.98 -5.41
C MET A 55 4.44 -6.50 -4.42
N LYS A 56 5.27 -7.41 -3.90
CA LYS A 56 6.44 -7.07 -3.06
C LYS A 56 7.62 -6.45 -3.82
N LEU A 57 7.63 -6.62 -5.15
CA LEU A 57 8.59 -5.99 -6.06
C LEU A 57 7.99 -4.70 -6.65
N GLU A 58 6.90 -4.22 -6.10
CA GLU A 58 6.26 -2.96 -6.48
C GLU A 58 6.29 -2.03 -5.26
N SER A 59 6.53 -0.74 -5.50
CA SER A 59 6.54 0.32 -4.50
C SER A 59 5.76 1.54 -4.97
N VAL A 60 5.36 2.37 -4.02
CA VAL A 60 4.61 3.61 -4.26
C VAL A 60 5.09 4.66 -3.25
N ASP A 61 5.16 5.92 -3.68
CA ASP A 61 5.42 7.05 -2.79
C ASP A 61 4.14 7.44 -2.05
N CYS A 62 4.04 7.10 -0.77
CA CYS A 62 2.84 7.43 -0.01
C CYS A 62 2.82 8.93 0.31
N PRO A 63 1.82 9.71 -0.19
CA PRO A 63 1.74 11.15 0.08
C PRO A 63 1.36 11.46 1.53
N VAL A 64 0.70 10.50 2.22
CA VAL A 64 0.29 10.64 3.63
C VAL A 64 1.49 10.45 4.56
N LEU A 65 2.25 9.38 4.34
CA LEU A 65 3.44 9.06 5.14
C LEU A 65 4.70 9.81 4.66
N LYS A 66 4.64 10.47 3.50
CA LYS A 66 5.76 11.13 2.80
C LYS A 66 6.99 10.22 2.70
N ALA A 67 6.75 8.93 2.49
CA ALA A 67 7.76 7.89 2.46
C ALA A 67 7.46 6.88 1.36
N GLU A 68 8.50 6.28 0.81
CA GLU A 68 8.37 5.20 -0.15
C GLU A 68 7.93 3.92 0.58
N VAL A 69 6.78 3.38 0.21
CA VAL A 69 6.20 2.18 0.82
C VAL A 69 6.02 1.09 -0.23
N GLY A 70 5.99 -0.16 0.22
CA GLY A 70 5.68 -1.28 -0.68
C GLY A 70 4.25 -1.17 -1.20
N PHE A 71 4.01 -1.52 -2.47
CA PHE A 71 2.68 -1.50 -3.06
C PHE A 71 1.70 -2.41 -2.29
N VAL A 72 2.18 -3.54 -1.76
CA VAL A 72 1.38 -4.43 -0.88
C VAL A 72 0.82 -3.68 0.33
N GLN A 73 1.61 -2.79 0.93
CA GLN A 73 1.21 -1.98 2.08
C GLN A 73 0.15 -0.94 1.68
N CYS A 74 0.31 -0.34 0.51
CA CYS A 74 -0.69 0.59 -0.02
C CYS A 74 -1.99 -0.13 -0.35
N TYR A 75 -1.94 -1.32 -0.96
CA TYR A 75 -3.11 -2.11 -1.36
C TYR A 75 -4.04 -2.48 -0.20
N VAL A 76 -3.50 -2.65 1.01
CA VAL A 76 -4.29 -2.92 2.24
C VAL A 76 -4.75 -1.66 2.97
N CYS A 77 -4.30 -0.48 2.56
CA CYS A 77 -4.59 0.77 3.25
C CYS A 77 -6.07 1.17 3.06
N LYS A 78 -6.70 1.74 4.10
CA LYS A 78 -8.05 2.35 4.02
C LYS A 78 -8.15 3.43 2.92
N ASN A 79 -7.01 4.06 2.60
CA ASN A 79 -6.89 5.09 1.58
C ASN A 79 -6.79 4.54 0.16
N PHE A 80 -6.58 3.23 -0.04
CA PHE A 80 -6.57 2.66 -1.37
C PHE A 80 -7.97 2.67 -1.97
N HIS A 81 -8.13 3.34 -3.12
CA HIS A 81 -9.39 3.34 -3.85
C HIS A 81 -9.35 2.35 -5.02
N SER A 82 -8.40 2.53 -5.93
CA SER A 82 -8.22 1.68 -7.11
C SER A 82 -6.82 1.82 -7.69
N ARG A 83 -6.42 0.88 -8.56
CA ARG A 83 -5.21 0.99 -9.38
C ARG A 83 -5.61 0.93 -10.85
N VAL A 84 -5.29 1.98 -11.61
CA VAL A 84 -5.55 2.06 -13.06
C VAL A 84 -4.25 2.47 -13.74
N THR A 85 -3.91 1.82 -14.87
CA THR A 85 -2.75 2.19 -15.71
C THR A 85 -1.42 2.37 -14.95
N GLY A 86 -1.17 1.57 -13.92
CA GLY A 86 0.07 1.66 -13.12
C GLY A 86 0.10 2.82 -12.11
N GLN A 87 -1.03 3.48 -11.87
CA GLN A 87 -1.19 4.52 -10.87
C GLN A 87 -2.24 4.10 -9.83
N VAL A 88 -1.97 4.40 -8.57
CA VAL A 88 -2.86 4.16 -7.45
C VAL A 88 -3.63 5.43 -7.13
N TYR A 89 -4.94 5.30 -7.09
CA TYR A 89 -5.87 6.32 -6.68
C TYR A 89 -5.99 6.23 -5.16
N CYS A 90 -5.42 7.22 -4.47
CA CYS A 90 -5.36 7.29 -3.02
C CYS A 90 -6.31 8.38 -2.50
N LYS A 91 -7.15 8.03 -1.51
CA LYS A 91 -8.09 8.95 -0.86
C LYS A 91 -7.41 10.02 -0.01
N GLY A 92 -6.21 9.74 0.49
CA GLY A 92 -5.40 10.73 1.21
C GLY A 92 -6.00 11.17 2.55
N GLU A 93 -6.77 10.32 3.22
CA GLU A 93 -7.24 10.59 4.57
C GLU A 93 -6.11 10.34 5.58
N PRO A 94 -5.92 11.23 6.56
CA PRO A 94 -4.94 11.02 7.62
C PRO A 94 -5.25 9.73 8.39
N PHE A 95 -4.20 9.09 8.89
CA PHE A 95 -4.31 7.79 9.51
C PHE A 95 -5.01 7.86 10.86
#